data_AF-A0A7V1IEP2-F1
#
_entry.id   AF-A0A7V1IEP2-F1
#
_cell.length_a   1.000
_cell.length_b   1.000
_cell.length_c   1.000
_cell.angle_alpha   90.00
_cell.angle_beta   90.00
_cell.angle_gamma   90.00
#
_symmetry.space_group_name_H-M   'P 1'
#
loop_
_entity.id
_entity.type
_entity.pdbx_description
1 polymer ?
#
loop_
_entity_poly.entity_id
_entity_poly.type
_entity_poly.pdbx_seq_one_letter_code
_entity_poly.pdbx_strand_id
1 'polypeptide(L)'
;MYAGASCTTCATAWGRLPGFGRRQRLRRDRSDPLVRPRGMNRPQSKAARRAARTALFTAAAVAGGYLLTAVPNVEIVSLTVALAGWLLGPWSGVLVGVFSEAIYGALNVWGLPFPPVWITQMGSMAFTGFVFGHLAPLLDSAPPKRRVTLALAGGVGVTVVFDLLTNLAFPLSTAVPLRAWWPYLIAGIPFAVVHITSNAAIFALILPVAHDRLKPRLSPNP
;
A
#
# COMPACT_ATOMS: atom_id res chain seq x y z
N MET A 1 39.48 26.36 33.52
CA MET A 1 38.58 27.11 34.43
C MET A 1 37.29 26.31 34.54
N TYR A 2 37.32 25.34 35.47
CA TYR A 2 36.55 25.27 36.73
C TYR A 2 35.08 24.87 36.51
N ALA A 3 34.50 23.88 37.19
CA ALA A 3 34.92 22.70 37.93
C ALA A 3 33.60 22.00 38.33
N GLY A 4 33.55 20.67 38.27
CA GLY A 4 32.46 19.91 38.88
C GLY A 4 32.55 19.95 40.42
N ALA A 5 31.41 19.77 41.08
CA ALA A 5 31.37 19.36 42.49
C ALA A 5 30.10 18.54 42.75
N SER A 6 30.30 17.22 42.80
CA SER A 6 29.44 16.26 43.47
C SER A 6 29.49 16.52 44.98
N CYS A 7 28.36 16.54 45.67
CA CYS A 7 28.32 16.57 47.13
C CYS A 7 27.72 15.26 47.65
N THR A 8 28.62 14.35 47.99
CA THR A 8 28.33 13.13 48.75
C THR A 8 28.62 13.44 50.22
N THR A 9 27.83 12.84 51.12
CA THR A 9 28.02 12.72 52.58
C THR A 9 27.74 13.95 53.45
N CYS A 10 26.60 13.91 54.14
CA CYS A 10 26.55 14.31 55.55
C CYS A 10 25.47 13.48 56.26
N ALA A 11 25.90 12.40 56.88
CA ALA A 11 25.14 11.65 57.86
C ALA A 11 25.71 12.01 59.23
N THR A 12 24.91 12.60 60.12
CA THR A 12 24.91 12.30 61.56
C THR A 12 23.86 13.11 62.32
N ALA A 13 23.15 12.40 63.20
CA ALA A 13 22.76 12.82 64.54
C ALA A 13 21.55 13.77 64.73
N TRP A 14 20.36 13.18 64.73
CA TRP A 14 19.29 13.47 65.71
C TRP A 14 18.64 12.10 65.99
N GLY A 15 18.74 11.50 67.17
CA GLY A 15 18.32 12.03 68.46
C GLY A 15 17.12 11.19 68.90
N ARG A 16 17.36 10.19 69.77
CA ARG A 16 16.34 9.28 70.31
C ARG A 16 15.28 10.09 71.06
N LEU A 17 14.00 9.88 70.74
CA LEU A 17 12.89 10.20 71.64
C LEU A 17 12.06 8.94 71.89
N PRO A 18 11.78 8.58 73.15
CA PRO A 18 11.02 7.37 73.48
C PRO A 18 9.51 7.64 73.56
N GLY A 19 8.73 6.66 73.13
CA GLY A 19 7.44 6.35 73.75
C GLY A 19 6.21 7.11 73.26
N PHE A 20 5.72 6.81 72.06
CA PHE A 20 4.29 6.82 71.70
C PHE A 20 4.16 5.80 70.56
N GLY A 21 3.51 4.65 70.71
CA GLY A 21 2.09 4.50 70.98
C GLY A 21 1.50 3.68 69.82
N ARG A 22 1.24 2.40 70.09
CA ARG A 22 0.32 1.47 69.42
C ARG A 22 0.24 1.47 67.88
N ARG A 23 0.66 0.32 67.34
CA ARG A 23 0.11 -0.40 66.17
C ARG A 23 -1.16 0.22 65.55
N GLN A 24 -1.01 0.78 64.36
CA GLN A 24 -1.94 0.52 63.27
C GLN A 24 -1.10 0.10 62.05
N ARG A 25 -0.98 -1.21 61.88
CA ARG A 25 -0.61 -1.80 60.60
C ARG A 25 -1.76 -1.41 59.66
N LEU A 26 -1.58 -0.35 58.86
CA LEU A 26 -2.42 -0.10 57.71
C LEU A 26 -2.34 -1.35 56.84
N ARG A 27 -3.33 -2.24 56.99
CA ARG A 27 -3.66 -3.24 56.01
C ARG A 27 -3.92 -2.43 54.74
N ARG A 28 -2.93 -2.39 53.86
CA ARG A 28 -3.13 -2.06 52.45
C ARG A 28 -4.14 -3.08 51.97
N ASP A 29 -5.40 -2.69 51.96
CA ASP A 29 -6.46 -3.44 51.32
C ASP A 29 -6.11 -3.49 49.84
N ARG A 30 -5.49 -4.58 49.41
CA ARG A 30 -5.27 -4.92 48.00
C ARG A 30 -6.55 -5.56 47.46
N SER A 31 -7.67 -4.85 47.54
CA SER A 31 -8.88 -5.22 46.83
C SER A 31 -9.45 -4.03 46.06
N ASP A 32 -8.60 -3.41 45.24
CA ASP A 32 -9.10 -2.88 43.98
C ASP A 32 -8.44 -3.68 42.85
N PRO A 33 -9.06 -4.77 42.37
CA PRO A 33 -8.63 -5.36 41.12
C PRO A 33 -8.95 -4.30 40.07
N LEU A 34 -7.92 -3.52 39.70
CA LEU A 34 -7.89 -2.67 38.52
C LEU A 34 -8.82 -3.29 37.49
N VAL A 35 -9.98 -2.63 37.29
CA VAL A 35 -10.90 -2.93 36.21
C VAL A 35 -10.07 -2.77 34.95
N ARG A 36 -9.42 -3.85 34.50
CA ARG A 36 -8.78 -3.89 33.20
C ARG A 36 -9.92 -3.63 32.24
N PRO A 37 -9.92 -2.53 31.46
CA PRO A 37 -10.97 -2.30 30.50
C PRO A 37 -11.10 -3.56 29.63
N ARG A 38 -12.21 -4.28 29.83
CA ARG A 38 -12.56 -5.47 29.07
C ARG A 38 -12.82 -5.02 27.63
N GLY A 39 -11.77 -4.95 26.82
CA GLY A 39 -11.94 -4.52 25.44
C GLY A 39 -10.71 -4.46 24.54
N MET A 40 -9.48 -4.36 25.07
CA MET A 40 -8.36 -3.96 24.20
C MET A 40 -7.57 -5.07 23.49
N ASN A 41 -7.86 -6.35 23.72
CA ASN A 41 -7.16 -7.46 23.06
C ASN A 41 -8.14 -8.46 22.42
N ARG A 42 -9.15 -7.98 21.68
CA ARG A 42 -9.85 -8.90 20.76
C ARG A 42 -8.94 -9.07 19.53
N PRO A 43 -8.47 -10.29 19.22
CA PRO A 43 -7.74 -10.51 17.99
C PRO A 43 -8.59 -9.97 16.84
N GLN A 44 -8.03 -9.06 16.04
CA GLN A 44 -8.77 -8.47 14.93
C GLN A 44 -9.38 -9.58 14.07
N SER A 45 -10.59 -9.38 13.56
CA SER A 45 -11.17 -10.36 12.64
C SER A 45 -10.30 -10.47 11.37
N LYS A 46 -10.34 -11.63 10.70
CA LYS A 46 -9.64 -11.80 9.41
C LYS A 46 -10.07 -10.71 8.41
N ALA A 47 -11.35 -10.34 8.43
CA ALA A 47 -11.92 -9.28 7.61
C ALA A 47 -11.31 -7.90 7.92
N ALA A 48 -11.20 -7.52 9.20
CA ALA A 48 -10.61 -6.25 9.61
C ALA A 48 -9.14 -6.13 9.18
N ARG A 49 -8.34 -7.19 9.37
CA ARG A 49 -6.94 -7.23 8.89
C ARG A 49 -6.85 -7.09 7.38
N ARG A 50 -7.73 -7.76 6.64
CA ARG A 50 -7.75 -7.69 5.18
C ARG A 50 -8.09 -6.29 4.70
N ALA A 51 -9.12 -5.66 5.28
CA ALA A 51 -9.50 -4.29 4.98
C ALA A 51 -8.37 -3.29 5.25
N ALA A 52 -7.70 -3.41 6.41
CA ALA A 52 -6.57 -2.57 6.76
C ALA A 52 -5.40 -2.70 5.77
N ARG A 53 -5.10 -3.92 5.32
CA ARG A 53 -4.06 -4.16 4.30
C ARG A 53 -4.46 -3.58 2.95
N THR A 54 -5.70 -3.79 2.50
CA THR A 54 -6.21 -3.16 1.27
C THR A 54 -6.03 -1.64 1.34
N ALA A 55 -6.43 -1.00 2.45
CA ALA A 55 -6.26 0.44 2.62
C ALA A 55 -4.80 0.90 2.59
N LEU A 56 -3.89 0.13 3.21
CA LEU A 56 -2.45 0.43 3.19
C LEU A 56 -1.87 0.34 1.76
N PHE A 57 -2.26 -0.69 1.00
CA PHE A 57 -1.85 -0.81 -0.40
C PHE A 57 -2.42 0.30 -1.27
N THR A 58 -3.68 0.72 -1.05
CA THR A 58 -4.26 1.89 -1.72
C THR A 58 -3.47 3.15 -1.41
N ALA A 59 -3.17 3.42 -0.13
CA ALA A 59 -2.39 4.59 0.26
C ALA A 59 -0.99 4.58 -0.36
N ALA A 60 -0.31 3.42 -0.39
CA ALA A 60 0.99 3.27 -1.00
C ALA A 60 0.95 3.49 -2.52
N ALA A 61 -0.09 3.00 -3.20
CA ALA A 61 -0.28 3.20 -4.64
C ALA A 61 -0.51 4.68 -4.96
N VAL A 62 -1.40 5.36 -4.24
CA VAL A 62 -1.65 6.80 -4.40
C VAL A 62 -0.39 7.62 -4.14
N ALA A 63 0.33 7.34 -3.05
CA ALA A 63 1.60 8.02 -2.74
C ALA A 63 2.65 7.77 -3.84
N GLY A 64 2.71 6.55 -4.38
CA GLY A 64 3.59 6.19 -5.49
C GLY A 64 3.25 6.90 -6.80
N GLY A 65 1.96 7.10 -7.09
CA GLY A 65 1.50 7.90 -8.22
C GLY A 65 1.97 9.35 -8.12
N TYR A 66 1.81 9.98 -6.96
CA TYR A 66 2.32 11.34 -6.75
C TYR A 66 3.84 11.44 -6.75
N LEU A 67 4.54 10.43 -6.22
CA LEU A 67 6.01 10.39 -6.22
C LEU A 67 6.59 10.48 -7.64
N LEU A 68 5.92 9.84 -8.60
CA LEU A 68 6.38 9.77 -9.99
C LEU A 68 5.62 10.70 -10.94
N THR A 69 4.77 11.60 -10.43
CA THR A 69 3.93 12.48 -11.27
C THR A 69 4.75 13.39 -12.20
N ALA A 70 6.00 13.69 -11.84
CA ALA A 70 6.92 14.50 -12.65
C ALA A 70 7.69 13.69 -13.71
N VAL A 71 7.66 12.35 -13.65
CA VAL A 71 8.33 11.47 -14.61
C VAL A 71 7.28 10.97 -15.59
N PRO A 72 7.33 11.37 -16.88
CA PRO A 72 6.33 10.97 -17.85
C PRO A 72 6.23 9.45 -17.97
N ASN A 73 5.03 8.91 -17.78
CA ASN A 73 4.67 7.52 -18.09
C ASN A 73 5.53 6.45 -17.41
N VAL A 74 6.13 6.79 -16.26
CA VAL A 74 6.74 5.81 -15.35
C VAL A 74 5.94 5.85 -14.06
N GLU A 75 5.34 4.73 -13.68
CA GLU A 75 4.51 4.68 -12.48
C GLU A 75 4.68 3.38 -11.69
N ILE A 76 4.36 3.44 -10.40
CA ILE A 76 4.38 2.28 -9.50
C ILE A 76 2.99 1.95 -8.95
N VAL A 77 1.93 2.59 -9.47
CA VAL A 77 0.54 2.33 -9.09
C VAL A 77 0.17 0.91 -9.52
N SER A 78 0.31 0.59 -10.82
CA SER A 78 0.06 -0.75 -11.36
C SER A 78 0.87 -1.84 -10.68
N LEU A 79 2.16 -1.59 -10.37
CA LEU A 79 3.00 -2.50 -9.57
C LEU A 79 2.36 -2.79 -8.21
N THR A 80 1.95 -1.73 -7.49
CA THR A 80 1.39 -1.84 -6.14
C THR A 80 0.04 -2.57 -6.15
N VAL A 81 -0.78 -2.30 -7.16
CA VAL A 81 -2.07 -2.96 -7.39
C VAL A 81 -1.88 -4.45 -7.74
N ALA A 82 -0.94 -4.77 -8.62
CA ALA A 82 -0.58 -6.14 -8.97
C ALA A 82 -0.06 -6.92 -7.74
N LEU A 83 0.80 -6.28 -6.95
CA LEU A 83 1.33 -6.84 -5.71
C LEU A 83 0.23 -7.09 -4.67
N ALA A 84 -0.75 -6.18 -4.56
CA ALA A 84 -1.92 -6.37 -3.72
C ALA A 84 -2.78 -7.54 -4.20
N GLY A 85 -2.98 -7.68 -5.51
CA GLY A 85 -3.65 -8.82 -6.12
C GLY A 85 -2.96 -10.14 -5.75
N TRP A 86 -1.65 -10.21 -5.97
CA TRP A 86 -0.84 -11.40 -5.68
C TRP A 86 -0.85 -11.77 -4.19
N LEU A 87 -0.68 -10.79 -3.29
CA LEU A 87 -0.55 -11.06 -1.85
C LEU A 87 -1.88 -11.20 -1.10
N LEU A 88 -2.93 -10.48 -1.51
CA LEU A 88 -4.20 -10.37 -0.77
C LEU A 88 -5.39 -11.01 -1.51
N GLY A 89 -5.15 -11.50 -2.73
CA GLY A 89 -6.13 -12.11 -3.62
C GLY A 89 -6.83 -11.11 -4.54
N PRO A 90 -7.57 -11.62 -5.53
CA PRO A 90 -8.05 -10.83 -6.67
C PRO A 90 -8.98 -9.68 -6.26
N TRP A 91 -9.93 -9.91 -5.35
CA TRP A 91 -10.86 -8.87 -4.92
C TRP A 91 -10.22 -7.78 -4.09
N SER A 92 -9.19 -8.10 -3.30
CA SER A 92 -8.41 -7.04 -2.64
C SER A 92 -7.63 -6.24 -3.67
N GLY A 93 -7.01 -6.89 -4.66
CA GLY A 93 -6.35 -6.21 -5.79
C GLY A 93 -7.29 -5.28 -6.56
N VAL A 94 -8.50 -5.74 -6.87
CA VAL A 94 -9.55 -4.92 -7.51
C VAL A 94 -9.84 -3.67 -6.71
N LEU A 95 -10.12 -3.80 -5.41
CA LEU A 95 -10.41 -2.65 -4.55
C LEU A 95 -9.22 -1.69 -4.47
N VAL A 96 -8.00 -2.22 -4.36
CA VAL A 96 -6.79 -1.37 -4.39
C VAL A 96 -6.73 -0.59 -5.70
N GLY A 97 -6.92 -1.25 -6.85
CA GLY A 97 -6.90 -0.60 -8.16
C GLY A 97 -7.95 0.52 -8.28
N VAL A 98 -9.21 0.22 -7.99
CA VAL A 98 -10.31 1.19 -8.08
C VAL A 98 -10.07 2.39 -7.17
N PHE A 99 -9.78 2.16 -5.88
CA PHE A 99 -9.62 3.26 -4.94
C PHE A 99 -8.36 4.08 -5.20
N SER A 100 -7.29 3.46 -5.69
CA SER A 100 -6.05 4.21 -5.99
C SER A 100 -6.29 5.19 -7.13
N GLU A 101 -6.91 4.76 -8.23
CA GLU A 101 -7.24 5.63 -9.38
C GLU A 101 -8.34 6.64 -9.07
N ALA A 102 -9.32 6.26 -8.24
CA ALA A 102 -10.34 7.19 -7.79
C ALA A 102 -9.71 8.33 -6.97
N ILE A 103 -8.84 8.01 -6.01
CA ILE A 103 -8.20 9.04 -5.18
C ILE A 103 -7.20 9.85 -6.01
N TYR A 104 -6.31 9.18 -6.74
CA TYR A 104 -5.26 9.83 -7.54
C TYR A 104 -5.85 10.73 -8.62
N GLY A 105 -6.88 10.27 -9.33
CA GLY A 105 -7.56 11.06 -10.35
C GLY A 105 -8.38 12.23 -9.78
N ALA A 106 -9.14 12.00 -8.69
CA ALA A 106 -9.94 13.06 -8.07
C ALA A 106 -9.07 14.19 -7.50
N LEU A 107 -7.88 13.85 -7.01
CA LEU A 107 -6.95 14.78 -6.37
C LEU A 107 -5.71 15.02 -7.25
N ASN A 108 -5.83 14.84 -8.56
CA ASN A 108 -4.70 14.99 -9.48
C ASN A 108 -4.26 16.47 -9.55
N VAL A 109 -2.94 16.72 -9.47
CA VAL A 109 -2.36 18.07 -9.54
C VAL A 109 -2.61 18.77 -10.87
N TRP A 110 -2.87 18.00 -11.93
CA TRP A 110 -3.18 18.49 -13.28
C TRP A 110 -4.69 18.65 -13.53
N GLY A 111 -5.52 18.45 -12.50
CA GLY A 111 -6.97 18.52 -12.58
C GLY A 111 -7.65 17.16 -12.82
N LEU A 112 -8.97 17.13 -12.67
CA LEU A 112 -9.77 15.92 -12.80
C LEU A 112 -9.70 15.38 -14.25
N PRO A 113 -9.35 14.10 -14.47
CA PRO A 113 -9.37 13.50 -15.80
C PRO A 113 -10.78 13.51 -16.40
N PHE A 114 -10.87 13.51 -17.73
CA PHE A 114 -12.16 13.37 -18.40
C PHE A 114 -12.90 12.10 -17.92
N PRO A 115 -14.23 12.15 -17.68
CA PRO A 115 -14.93 11.05 -17.02
C PRO A 115 -14.75 9.68 -17.69
N PRO A 116 -14.85 9.54 -19.03
CA PRO A 116 -14.58 8.25 -19.68
C PRO A 116 -13.16 7.74 -19.43
N VAL A 117 -12.14 8.63 -19.54
CA VAL A 117 -10.74 8.28 -19.27
C VAL A 117 -10.59 7.83 -17.82
N TRP A 118 -11.16 8.59 -16.86
CA TRP A 118 -11.08 8.25 -15.44
C TRP A 118 -11.72 6.90 -15.11
N ILE A 119 -12.88 6.59 -15.69
CA ILE A 119 -13.53 5.29 -15.55
C ILE A 119 -12.66 4.17 -16.12
N THR A 120 -12.04 4.37 -17.29
CA THR A 120 -11.13 3.36 -17.86
C THR A 120 -9.86 3.16 -17.05
N GLN A 121 -9.32 4.20 -16.40
CA GLN A 121 -8.18 4.08 -15.48
C GLN A 121 -8.56 3.19 -14.28
N MET A 122 -9.68 3.49 -13.61
CA MET A 122 -10.18 2.66 -12.50
C MET A 122 -10.43 1.21 -12.92
N GLY A 123 -11.08 1.01 -14.07
CA GLY A 123 -11.39 -0.32 -14.59
C GLY A 123 -10.14 -1.11 -14.97
N SER A 124 -9.15 -0.46 -15.57
CA SER A 124 -7.89 -1.09 -15.96
C SER A 124 -7.04 -1.45 -14.74
N MET A 125 -6.98 -0.60 -13.71
CA MET A 125 -6.30 -0.96 -12.46
C MET A 125 -7.04 -2.03 -11.68
N ALA A 126 -8.38 -2.02 -11.67
CA ALA A 126 -9.16 -3.13 -11.15
C ALA A 126 -8.80 -4.45 -11.84
N PHE A 127 -8.71 -4.42 -13.18
CA PHE A 127 -8.30 -5.56 -14.00
C PHE A 127 -6.87 -6.02 -13.67
N THR A 128 -5.91 -5.12 -13.51
CA THR A 128 -4.54 -5.44 -13.07
C THR A 128 -4.53 -6.22 -11.76
N GLY A 129 -5.23 -5.73 -10.73
CA GLY A 129 -5.31 -6.41 -9.44
C GLY A 129 -6.01 -7.76 -9.52
N PHE A 130 -7.05 -7.85 -10.35
CA PHE A 130 -7.77 -9.10 -10.64
C PHE A 130 -6.85 -10.14 -11.29
N VAL A 131 -6.14 -9.77 -12.36
CA VAL A 131 -5.23 -10.65 -13.11
C VAL A 131 -4.14 -11.21 -12.20
N PHE A 132 -3.42 -10.35 -11.48
CA PHE A 132 -2.33 -10.81 -10.62
C PHE A 132 -2.81 -11.61 -9.40
N GLY A 133 -4.03 -11.36 -8.93
CA GLY A 133 -4.65 -12.21 -7.91
C GLY A 133 -5.00 -13.61 -8.41
N HIS A 134 -5.40 -13.76 -9.67
CA HIS A 134 -5.63 -15.08 -10.27
C HIS A 134 -4.34 -15.77 -10.71
N LEU A 135 -3.32 -15.01 -11.10
CA LEU A 135 -1.99 -15.55 -11.40
C LEU A 135 -1.21 -15.96 -10.15
N ALA A 136 -1.63 -15.55 -8.95
CA ALA A 136 -0.92 -15.79 -7.71
C ALA A 136 -0.47 -17.26 -7.48
N PRO A 137 -1.34 -18.28 -7.67
CA PRO A 137 -0.92 -19.69 -7.48
C PRO A 137 0.17 -20.13 -8.47
N LEU A 138 0.10 -19.64 -9.71
CA LEU A 138 1.08 -19.92 -10.75
C LEU A 138 2.41 -19.20 -10.46
N LEU A 139 2.35 -17.95 -10.03
CA LEU A 139 3.55 -17.17 -9.67
C LEU A 139 4.25 -17.72 -8.43
N ASP A 140 3.49 -18.16 -7.44
CA ASP A 140 4.00 -18.74 -6.20
C ASP A 140 4.71 -20.07 -6.44
N SER A 141 4.15 -20.93 -7.29
CA SER A 141 4.72 -22.26 -7.61
C SER A 141 5.82 -22.22 -8.67
N ALA A 142 5.94 -21.14 -9.44
CA ALA A 142 6.95 -21.02 -10.49
C ALA A 142 8.38 -20.86 -9.92
N PRO A 143 9.40 -21.50 -10.54
CA PRO A 143 10.79 -21.22 -10.22
C PRO A 143 11.16 -19.77 -10.56
N PRO A 144 12.22 -19.19 -9.95
CA PRO A 144 12.52 -17.76 -10.04
C PRO A 144 12.54 -17.20 -11.47
N LYS A 145 13.20 -17.89 -12.42
CA LYS A 145 13.25 -17.44 -13.82
C LYS A 145 11.86 -17.37 -14.46
N ARG A 146 11.04 -18.42 -14.29
CA ARG A 146 9.67 -18.47 -14.83
C ARG A 146 8.77 -17.45 -14.17
N ARG A 147 8.93 -17.22 -12.86
CA ARG A 147 8.19 -16.17 -12.12
C ARG A 147 8.47 -14.79 -12.69
N VAL A 148 9.74 -14.47 -12.97
CA VAL A 148 10.12 -13.21 -13.64
C VAL A 148 9.47 -13.12 -15.03
N THR A 149 9.52 -14.18 -15.84
CA THR A 149 8.88 -14.20 -17.15
C THR A 149 7.37 -13.99 -17.07
N LEU A 150 6.69 -14.64 -16.12
CA LEU A 150 5.25 -14.48 -15.91
C LEU A 150 4.90 -13.07 -15.42
N ALA A 151 5.70 -12.50 -14.51
CA ALA A 151 5.52 -11.14 -14.03
C ALA A 151 5.70 -10.12 -15.16
N LEU A 152 6.76 -10.28 -15.97
CA LEU A 152 7.01 -9.48 -17.17
C LEU A 152 5.83 -9.55 -18.16
N ALA A 153 5.43 -10.76 -18.56
CA ALA A 153 4.36 -10.96 -19.52
C ALA A 153 3.02 -10.42 -19.00
N GLY A 154 2.70 -10.67 -17.73
CA GLY A 154 1.52 -10.13 -17.07
C GLY A 154 1.54 -8.60 -17.01
N GLY A 155 2.69 -8.02 -16.64
CA GLY A 155 2.90 -6.57 -16.53
C GLY A 155 2.75 -5.85 -17.87
N VAL A 156 3.38 -6.38 -18.92
CA VAL A 156 3.19 -5.90 -20.30
C VAL A 156 1.72 -6.01 -20.71
N GLY A 157 1.10 -7.17 -20.48
CA GLY A 157 -0.29 -7.42 -20.86
C GLY A 157 -1.28 -6.43 -20.23
N VAL A 158 -1.19 -6.21 -18.91
CA VAL A 158 -2.09 -5.27 -18.22
C VAL A 158 -1.80 -3.82 -18.59
N THR A 159 -0.54 -3.46 -18.88
CA THR A 159 -0.16 -2.11 -19.32
C THR A 159 -0.69 -1.82 -20.72
N VAL A 160 -0.58 -2.77 -21.65
CA VAL A 160 -1.17 -2.66 -22.99
C VAL A 160 -2.69 -2.47 -22.91
N VAL A 161 -3.37 -3.20 -22.02
CA VAL A 161 -4.82 -3.02 -21.80
C VAL A 161 -5.13 -1.64 -21.27
N PHE A 162 -4.38 -1.15 -20.27
CA PHE A 162 -4.54 0.19 -19.72
C PHE A 162 -4.36 1.27 -20.79
N ASP A 163 -3.26 1.20 -21.56
CA ASP A 163 -2.95 2.18 -22.59
C ASP A 163 -4.00 2.17 -23.71
N LEU A 164 -4.44 0.98 -24.14
CA LEU A 164 -5.46 0.86 -25.18
C LEU A 164 -6.78 1.49 -24.72
N LEU A 165 -7.25 1.14 -23.52
CA LEU A 165 -8.54 1.63 -23.01
C LEU A 165 -8.52 3.14 -22.77
N THR A 166 -7.44 3.67 -22.19
CA THR A 166 -7.31 5.10 -21.91
C THR A 166 -7.15 5.94 -23.18
N ASN A 167 -6.36 5.47 -24.16
CA ASN A 167 -6.22 6.15 -25.45
C ASN A 167 -7.51 6.11 -26.29
N LEU A 168 -8.33 5.07 -26.17
CA LEU A 168 -9.65 5.02 -26.80
C LEU A 168 -10.68 5.91 -26.08
N ALA A 169 -10.58 6.02 -24.75
CA ALA A 169 -11.49 6.83 -23.95
C ALA A 169 -11.28 8.34 -24.15
N PHE A 170 -10.07 8.77 -24.51
CA PHE A 170 -9.77 10.19 -24.72
C PHE A 170 -10.59 10.83 -25.86
N PRO A 171 -10.52 10.38 -27.13
CA PRO A 171 -11.31 10.97 -28.22
C PRO A 171 -12.83 10.80 -28.02
N LEU A 172 -13.25 9.77 -27.28
CA LEU A 172 -14.64 9.60 -26.84
C LEU A 172 -15.07 10.75 -25.90
N SER A 173 -14.18 11.19 -25.02
CA SER A 173 -14.44 12.27 -24.05
C SER A 173 -14.59 13.64 -24.68
N THR A 174 -13.97 13.86 -25.83
CA THR A 174 -13.95 15.15 -26.53
C THR A 174 -14.97 15.22 -27.68
N ALA A 175 -15.91 14.26 -27.75
CA ALA A 175 -16.94 14.17 -28.80
C ALA A 175 -16.38 14.18 -30.23
N VAL A 176 -15.14 13.69 -30.41
CA VAL A 176 -14.49 13.64 -31.73
C VAL A 176 -15.16 12.54 -32.57
N PRO A 177 -15.53 12.80 -33.83
CA PRO A 177 -16.09 11.77 -34.70
C PRO A 177 -15.16 10.57 -34.87
N LEU A 178 -15.70 9.34 -34.87
CA LEU A 178 -14.92 8.08 -34.98
C LEU A 178 -13.87 8.09 -36.11
N ARG A 179 -14.20 8.67 -37.26
CA ARG A 179 -13.27 8.79 -38.42
C ARG A 179 -11.99 9.58 -38.13
N ALA A 180 -11.98 10.38 -37.07
CA ALA A 180 -10.88 11.24 -36.65
C ALA A 180 -10.20 10.73 -35.37
N TRP A 181 -10.42 9.47 -34.96
CA TRP A 181 -9.75 8.90 -33.78
C TRP A 181 -8.30 8.51 -34.05
N TRP A 182 -7.99 8.11 -35.29
CA TRP A 182 -6.66 7.61 -35.66
C TRP A 182 -5.49 8.57 -35.34
N PRO A 183 -5.58 9.92 -35.49
CA PRO A 183 -4.48 10.81 -35.13
C PRO A 183 -4.21 10.83 -33.62
N TYR A 184 -5.25 10.73 -32.79
CA TYR A 184 -5.10 10.65 -31.33
C TYR A 184 -4.43 9.35 -30.90
N LEU A 185 -4.80 8.23 -31.54
CA LEU A 185 -4.18 6.94 -31.28
C LEU A 185 -2.70 6.93 -31.70
N ILE A 186 -2.35 7.54 -32.84
CA ILE A 186 -0.95 7.69 -33.26
C ILE A 186 -0.18 8.57 -32.28
N ALA A 187 -0.76 9.69 -31.84
CA ALA A 187 -0.14 10.58 -30.87
C ALA A 187 0.11 9.91 -29.51
N GLY A 188 -0.70 8.91 -29.14
CA GLY A 188 -0.51 8.10 -27.93
C GLY A 188 0.62 7.07 -28.01
N ILE A 189 1.12 6.71 -29.21
CA ILE A 189 2.12 5.63 -29.36
C ILE A 189 3.42 5.90 -28.58
N PRO A 190 4.07 7.08 -28.67
CA PRO A 190 5.31 7.32 -27.94
C PRO A 190 5.12 7.19 -26.42
N PHE A 191 3.98 7.67 -25.92
CA PHE A 191 3.59 7.57 -24.51
C PHE A 191 3.39 6.12 -24.08
N ALA A 192 2.68 5.32 -24.88
CA ALA A 192 2.49 3.90 -24.62
C ALA A 192 3.81 3.12 -24.66
N VAL A 193 4.72 3.43 -25.58
CA VAL A 193 6.05 2.78 -25.65
C VAL A 193 6.83 3.02 -24.36
N VAL A 194 6.87 4.26 -23.86
CA VAL A 194 7.53 4.58 -22.58
C VAL A 194 6.87 3.82 -21.43
N HIS A 195 5.53 3.80 -21.37
CA HIS A 195 4.80 3.13 -20.29
C HIS A 195 4.99 1.61 -20.29
N ILE A 196 4.87 0.98 -21.46
CA ILE A 196 5.05 -0.47 -21.61
C ILE A 196 6.48 -0.87 -21.27
N THR A 197 7.49 -0.13 -21.75
CA THR A 197 8.90 -0.47 -21.49
C THR A 197 9.29 -0.24 -20.03
N SER A 198 8.82 0.84 -19.41
CA SER A 198 9.06 1.12 -17.99
C SER A 198 8.38 0.08 -17.10
N ASN A 199 7.09 -0.24 -17.34
CA ASN A 199 6.37 -1.25 -16.59
C ASN A 199 6.93 -2.66 -16.85
N ALA A 200 7.37 -2.99 -18.07
CA ALA A 200 8.05 -4.25 -18.33
C ALA A 200 9.25 -4.45 -17.38
N ALA A 201 10.09 -3.42 -17.23
CA ALA A 201 11.24 -3.47 -16.33
C ALA A 201 10.80 -3.55 -14.86
N ILE A 202 9.84 -2.73 -14.44
CA ILE A 202 9.31 -2.70 -13.06
C ILE A 202 8.72 -4.06 -12.67
N PHE A 203 7.87 -4.64 -13.52
CA PHE A 203 7.23 -5.93 -13.25
C PHE A 203 8.21 -7.10 -13.29
N ALA A 204 9.22 -7.08 -14.16
CA ALA A 204 10.23 -8.13 -14.20
C ALA A 204 11.16 -8.08 -12.97
N LEU A 205 11.59 -6.88 -12.58
CA LEU A 205 12.68 -6.69 -11.63
C LEU A 205 12.19 -6.45 -10.19
N ILE A 206 11.09 -5.72 -10.02
CA ILE A 206 10.64 -5.25 -8.71
C ILE A 206 9.53 -6.14 -8.16
N LEU A 207 8.54 -6.51 -8.97
CA LEU A 207 7.36 -7.23 -8.47
C LEU A 207 7.69 -8.56 -7.74
N PRO A 208 8.52 -9.47 -8.28
CA PRO A 208 8.86 -10.72 -7.59
C PRO A 208 9.64 -10.46 -6.28
N VAL A 209 10.54 -9.48 -6.29
CA VAL A 209 11.36 -9.12 -5.13
C VAL A 209 10.48 -8.53 -4.03
N ALA A 210 9.58 -7.61 -4.37
CA ALA A 210 8.66 -6.99 -3.44
C ALA A 210 7.72 -8.03 -2.81
N HIS A 211 7.21 -8.97 -3.61
CA HIS A 211 6.40 -10.08 -3.12
C HIS A 211 7.14 -10.91 -2.06
N ASP A 212 8.36 -11.37 -2.36
CA ASP A 212 9.11 -12.24 -1.44
C ASP A 212 9.49 -11.52 -0.14
N ARG A 213 9.66 -10.19 -0.17
CA ARG A 213 9.92 -9.36 1.02
C ARG A 213 8.67 -9.13 1.88
N LEU A 214 7.48 -9.04 1.28
CA LEU A 214 6.24 -8.72 1.99
C LEU A 214 5.43 -9.95 2.42
N LYS A 215 5.47 -11.05 1.66
CA LYS A 215 4.69 -12.26 1.95
C LYS A 215 4.88 -12.78 3.38
N PRO A 216 6.11 -12.91 3.93
CA PRO A 216 6.29 -13.38 5.30
C PRO A 216 5.71 -12.43 6.36
N ARG A 217 5.57 -11.14 6.05
CA ARG A 217 5.03 -10.13 6.97
C ARG A 217 3.49 -10.10 6.96
N LEU A 218 2.88 -10.61 5.89
CA LEU A 218 1.43 -10.60 5.70
C LEU A 218 0.80 -11.96 6.02
N SER A 219 1.52 -13.07 5.86
CA SER A 219 1.07 -14.34 6.40
C SER A 219 1.17 -14.29 7.94
N PRO A 220 0.09 -14.51 8.70
CA PRO A 220 0.26 -14.82 10.11
C PRO A 220 1.14 -16.07 10.20
N ASN A 221 2.19 -16.03 11.03
CA ASN A 221 3.05 -17.19 11.26
C ASN A 221 2.17 -18.44 11.47
N PRO A 222 2.55 -19.59 10.89
CA PRO A 222 1.87 -20.86 11.17
C PRO A 222 1.82 -21.14 12.68
#